data_AF-A0A969X686-F1
#
_entry.id   AF-A0A969X686-F1
#
_cell.length_a   1.000
_cell.length_b   1.000
_cell.length_c   1.000
_cell.angle_alpha   90.00
_cell.angle_beta   90.00
_cell.angle_gamma   90.00
#
_symmetry.space_group_name_H-M   'P 1'
#
loop_
_entity.id
_entity.type
_entity.pdbx_description
1 polymer ?
#
loop_
_entity_poly.entity_id
_entity_poly.type
_entity_poly.pdbx_seq_one_letter_code
_entity_poly.pdbx_strand_id
1 'polypeptide(L)'
;MKTKISETILPTTLGILTVLGILVVFNLIVYNGDAFNSPDNNFFILFVPIATIIALTIQFTLTIPFWKKFKFKKIVWGLTLVQFTGLLCLISGLTFGLVFWETSFGISEFILISLTGIIAFTVYWSVNLLTLRQLDKRIN
;
A
#
# COMPACT_ATOMS: atom_id res chain seq x y z
N MET A 1 -9.13 -13.79 19.34
CA MET A 1 -7.72 -13.71 18.88
C MET A 1 -7.59 -14.01 17.39
N LYS A 2 -8.18 -15.12 16.89
CA LYS A 2 -8.21 -15.48 15.45
C LYS A 2 -8.72 -14.35 14.53
N THR A 3 -9.78 -13.65 14.92
CA THR A 3 -10.37 -12.53 14.17
C THR A 3 -9.44 -11.32 14.02
N LYS A 4 -8.64 -11.00 15.05
CA LYS A 4 -7.65 -9.90 14.97
C LYS A 4 -6.50 -10.27 14.03
N ILE A 5 -6.09 -11.54 14.00
CA ILE A 5 -5.04 -12.03 13.11
C ILE A 5 -5.53 -12.00 11.65
N SER A 6 -6.77 -12.44 11.37
CA SER A 6 -7.34 -12.37 10.02
C SER A 6 -7.53 -10.93 9.52
N GLU A 7 -7.98 -10.00 10.38
CA GLU A 7 -8.09 -8.56 10.05
C GLU A 7 -6.73 -7.90 9.77
N THR A 8 -5.64 -8.47 10.28
CA THR A 8 -4.28 -7.92 10.10
C THR A 8 -3.61 -8.51 8.86
N ILE A 9 -3.59 -9.84 8.77
CA ILE A 9 -2.82 -10.53 7.73
C ILE A 9 -3.54 -10.45 6.38
N LEU A 10 -4.81 -10.85 6.32
CA LEU A 10 -5.50 -11.04 5.03
C LEU A 10 -5.61 -9.74 4.21
N PRO A 11 -6.05 -8.59 4.76
CA PRO A 11 -6.11 -7.35 4.00
C PRO A 11 -4.74 -6.87 3.51
N THR A 12 -3.71 -7.03 4.34
CA THR A 12 -2.34 -6.64 4.01
C THR A 12 -1.80 -7.51 2.87
N THR A 13 -1.94 -8.83 2.99
CA THR A 13 -1.47 -9.77 1.97
C THR A 13 -2.19 -9.56 0.63
N LEU A 14 -3.53 -9.40 0.64
CA LEU A 14 -4.28 -9.15 -0.60
C LEU A 14 -3.93 -7.80 -1.24
N GLY A 15 -3.72 -6.77 -0.42
CA GLY A 15 -3.26 -5.47 -0.91
C GLY A 15 -1.90 -5.58 -1.62
N ILE A 16 -0.91 -6.24 -0.97
CA ILE A 16 0.43 -6.44 -1.54
C ILE A 16 0.36 -7.25 -2.83
N LEU A 17 -0.34 -8.39 -2.81
CA LEU A 17 -0.49 -9.24 -3.99
C LEU A 17 -1.16 -8.50 -5.15
N THR A 18 -2.11 -7.60 -4.88
CA THR A 18 -2.74 -6.80 -5.94
C THR A 18 -1.75 -5.83 -6.57
N VAL A 19 -0.95 -5.11 -5.77
CA VAL A 19 0.08 -4.21 -6.29
C VAL A 19 1.12 -4.98 -7.10
N LEU A 20 1.63 -6.10 -6.57
CA LEU A 20 2.58 -6.95 -7.28
C LEU A 20 2.00 -7.49 -8.58
N GLY A 21 0.74 -7.94 -8.57
CA GLY A 21 0.04 -8.41 -9.76
C GLY A 21 -0.07 -7.33 -10.83
N ILE A 22 -0.42 -6.09 -10.44
CA ILE A 22 -0.47 -4.94 -11.37
C ILE A 22 0.90 -4.65 -11.96
N LEU A 23 1.96 -4.65 -11.13
CA LEU A 23 3.33 -4.43 -11.60
C LEU A 23 3.78 -5.52 -12.59
N VAL A 24 3.44 -6.78 -12.34
CA VAL A 24 3.73 -7.89 -13.26
C VAL A 24 3.00 -7.71 -14.59
N VAL A 25 1.71 -7.39 -14.54
CA VAL A 25 0.93 -7.14 -15.76
C VAL A 25 1.49 -5.96 -16.55
N PHE A 26 1.86 -4.87 -15.86
CA PHE A 26 2.47 -3.70 -16.47
C PHE A 26 3.80 -4.07 -17.17
N ASN A 27 4.66 -4.85 -16.50
CA ASN A 27 5.91 -5.31 -17.10
C ASN A 27 5.68 -6.15 -18.36
N LEU A 28 4.72 -7.06 -18.33
CA LEU A 28 4.38 -7.89 -19.49
C LEU A 28 3.89 -7.06 -20.69
N ILE A 29 3.08 -6.03 -20.43
CA ILE A 29 2.48 -5.19 -21.48
C ILE A 29 3.48 -4.17 -22.04
N VAL A 30 4.25 -3.50 -21.18
CA VAL A 30 5.08 -2.35 -21.57
C VAL A 30 6.50 -2.76 -21.94
N TYR A 31 7.05 -3.76 -21.25
CA TYR A 31 8.45 -4.16 -21.40
C TYR A 31 8.59 -5.61 -21.89
N ASN A 32 7.53 -6.23 -22.41
CA ASN A 32 7.52 -7.63 -22.89
C ASN A 32 8.07 -8.65 -21.87
N GLY A 33 8.00 -8.34 -20.57
CA GLY A 33 8.53 -9.18 -19.50
C GLY A 33 10.00 -8.96 -19.15
N ASP A 34 10.74 -8.15 -19.90
CA ASP A 34 12.19 -8.00 -19.71
C ASP A 34 12.60 -7.17 -18.48
N ALA A 35 11.72 -6.34 -17.91
CA ALA A 35 12.08 -5.49 -16.78
C ALA A 35 12.36 -6.25 -15.47
N PHE A 36 12.09 -7.56 -15.41
CA PHE A 36 12.47 -8.41 -14.28
C PHE A 36 13.66 -9.34 -14.58
N ASN A 37 14.17 -9.35 -15.82
CA ASN A 37 15.32 -10.16 -16.23
C ASN A 37 16.66 -9.38 -16.13
N SER A 38 16.61 -8.06 -15.99
CA SER A 38 17.78 -7.22 -15.65
C SER A 38 18.11 -7.36 -14.15
N PRO A 39 19.31 -6.95 -13.67
CA PRO A 39 19.80 -7.26 -12.32
C PRO A 39 19.08 -6.57 -11.14
N ASP A 40 17.83 -6.12 -11.30
CA ASP A 40 17.01 -5.43 -10.28
C ASP A 40 16.37 -6.38 -9.25
N ASN A 41 17.08 -7.46 -8.90
CA ASN A 41 16.67 -8.40 -7.85
C ASN A 41 16.52 -7.74 -6.47
N ASN A 42 17.18 -6.60 -6.24
CA ASN A 42 17.09 -5.87 -4.98
C ASN A 42 15.67 -5.37 -4.67
N PHE A 43 14.85 -5.09 -5.69
CA PHE A 43 13.46 -4.70 -5.48
C PHE A 43 12.66 -5.84 -4.82
N PHE A 44 12.75 -7.06 -5.35
CA PHE A 44 12.02 -8.20 -4.82
C PHE A 44 12.64 -8.78 -3.54
N ILE A 45 13.96 -8.76 -3.42
CA ILE A 45 14.68 -9.37 -2.28
C ILE A 45 14.68 -8.46 -1.05
N LEU A 46 14.79 -7.14 -1.23
CA LEU A 46 14.90 -6.20 -0.11
C LEU A 46 13.66 -5.33 0.03
N PHE A 47 13.23 -4.66 -1.04
CA PHE A 47 12.15 -3.69 -0.93
C PHE A 47 10.80 -4.35 -0.59
N VAL A 48 10.42 -5.42 -1.29
CA VAL A 48 9.13 -6.11 -1.04
C VAL A 48 9.01 -6.63 0.40
N PRO A 49 10.00 -7.33 0.99
CA PRO A 49 9.93 -7.75 2.39
C PRO A 49 9.86 -6.59 3.37
N ILE A 50 10.68 -5.54 3.19
CA ILE A 50 10.70 -4.36 4.06
C ILE A 50 9.34 -3.65 4.00
N ALA A 51 8.83 -3.40 2.80
CA ALA A 51 7.53 -2.78 2.59
C ALA A 51 6.39 -3.62 3.22
N THR A 52 6.49 -4.95 3.16
CA THR A 52 5.53 -5.86 3.79
C THR A 52 5.52 -5.73 5.31
N ILE A 53 6.70 -5.68 5.94
CA ILE A 53 6.82 -5.52 7.40
C ILE A 53 6.25 -4.16 7.85
N ILE A 54 6.57 -3.09 7.11
CA ILE A 54 6.04 -1.76 7.36
C ILE A 54 4.51 -1.76 7.21
N ALA A 55 3.99 -2.36 6.15
CA ALA A 55 2.55 -2.44 5.89
C ALA A 55 1.81 -3.20 7.00
N LEU A 56 2.34 -4.33 7.48
CA LEU A 56 1.80 -5.06 8.64
C LEU A 56 1.83 -4.21 9.92
N THR A 57 2.90 -3.46 10.14
CA THR A 57 3.05 -2.59 11.30
C THR A 57 2.00 -1.47 11.27
N ILE A 58 1.84 -0.79 10.14
CA ILE A 58 0.81 0.26 9.95
C ILE A 58 -0.60 -0.34 10.07
N GLN A 59 -0.83 -1.54 9.53
CA GLN A 59 -2.12 -2.22 9.64
C GLN A 59 -2.49 -2.43 11.10
N PHE A 60 -1.57 -2.97 11.89
CA PHE A 60 -1.80 -3.31 13.28
C PHE A 60 -1.91 -2.08 14.19
N THR A 61 -1.01 -1.10 14.02
CA THR A 61 -0.87 0.04 14.93
C THR A 61 -1.81 1.20 14.61
N LEU A 62 -2.10 1.44 13.33
CA LEU A 62 -2.88 2.59 12.89
C LEU A 62 -4.21 2.17 12.27
N THR A 63 -4.19 1.29 11.27
CA THR A 63 -5.37 1.02 10.43
C THR A 63 -6.48 0.34 11.21
N ILE A 64 -6.19 -0.77 11.91
CA ILE A 64 -7.21 -1.50 12.67
C ILE A 64 -7.81 -0.64 13.78
N PRO A 65 -7.02 0.05 14.63
CA PRO A 65 -7.56 0.96 15.63
C PRO A 65 -8.40 2.09 15.02
N PHE A 66 -7.95 2.69 13.93
CA PHE A 66 -8.68 3.74 13.22
C PHE A 66 -10.00 3.22 12.65
N TRP A 67 -9.97 2.08 11.95
CA TRP A 67 -11.14 1.41 11.38
C TRP A 67 -12.19 1.08 12.44
N LYS A 68 -11.76 0.53 13.58
CA LYS A 68 -12.67 0.22 14.70
C LYS A 68 -13.33 1.46 15.26
N LYS A 69 -12.58 2.55 15.47
CA LYS A 69 -13.15 3.84 15.91
C LYS A 69 -14.11 4.41 14.86
N PHE A 70 -13.76 4.29 13.57
CA PHE A 70 -14.56 4.81 12.45
C PHE A 70 -15.93 4.12 12.36
N LYS A 71 -16.00 2.82 12.63
CA LYS A 71 -17.28 2.09 12.66
C LYS A 71 -18.30 2.66 13.65
N PHE A 72 -17.83 3.23 14.76
CA PHE A 72 -18.70 3.84 15.78
C PHE A 72 -18.87 5.34 15.59
N LYS A 73 -17.79 6.04 15.23
CA LYS A 73 -17.74 7.48 15.05
C LYS A 73 -17.29 7.71 13.62
N LYS A 74 -18.23 8.03 12.71
CA LYS A 74 -17.99 8.27 11.27
C LYS A 74 -16.85 9.27 10.97
N ILE A 75 -16.30 9.95 11.98
CA ILE A 75 -15.14 10.83 11.93
C ILE A 75 -14.21 10.44 13.09
N VAL A 76 -12.93 10.25 12.81
CA VAL A 76 -11.89 9.92 13.80
C VAL A 76 -10.74 10.91 13.61
N TRP A 77 -10.32 11.57 14.69
CA TRP A 77 -9.31 12.65 14.66
C TRP A 77 -9.66 13.81 13.70
N GLY A 78 -10.95 14.12 13.55
CA GLY A 78 -11.41 15.16 12.63
C GLY A 78 -11.39 14.75 11.15
N LEU A 79 -10.99 13.51 10.84
CA LEU A 79 -10.88 13.00 9.49
C LEU A 79 -11.93 11.92 9.21
N THR A 80 -12.47 11.94 8.00
CA THR A 80 -13.19 10.80 7.43
C THR A 80 -12.20 9.70 7.04
N LEU A 81 -12.69 8.47 6.85
CA LEU A 81 -11.87 7.35 6.39
C LEU A 81 -11.11 7.69 5.11
N VAL A 82 -11.79 8.29 4.13
CA VAL A 82 -11.22 8.64 2.82
C VAL A 82 -10.13 9.70 2.96
N GLN A 83 -10.32 10.70 3.82
CA GLN A 83 -9.31 11.73 4.07
C GLN A 83 -8.08 11.14 4.76
N PHE A 84 -8.27 10.29 5.78
CA PHE A 84 -7.17 9.64 6.48
C PHE A 84 -6.35 8.74 5.53
N THR A 85 -7.03 7.92 4.72
CA THR A 85 -6.34 7.03 3.78
C THR A 85 -5.71 7.80 2.62
N GLY A 86 -6.34 8.86 2.14
CA GLY A 86 -5.76 9.76 1.14
C GLY A 86 -4.46 10.39 1.64
N LEU A 87 -4.45 10.93 2.86
CA LEU A 87 -3.24 11.48 3.48
C LEU A 87 -2.14 10.41 3.61
N LEU A 88 -2.51 9.20 4.03
CA LEU A 88 -1.55 8.11 4.18
C LEU A 88 -0.97 7.70 2.83
N CYS A 89 -1.77 7.64 1.76
CA CYS A 89 -1.28 7.39 0.40
C CYS A 89 -0.33 8.50 -0.09
N LEU A 90 -0.67 9.77 0.17
CA LEU A 90 0.17 10.91 -0.20
C LEU A 90 1.52 10.87 0.53
N ILE A 91 1.51 10.72 1.85
CA ILE A 91 2.74 10.68 2.66
C ILE A 91 3.61 9.48 2.26
N SER A 92 3.02 8.30 2.12
CA SER A 92 3.75 7.10 1.73
C SER A 92 4.32 7.22 0.31
N GLY A 93 3.55 7.76 -0.64
CA GLY A 93 4.02 7.95 -2.01
C GLY A 93 5.11 9.01 -2.15
N LEU A 94 5.02 10.13 -1.43
CA LEU A 94 6.09 11.13 -1.37
C LEU A 94 7.35 10.58 -0.68
N THR A 95 7.20 9.85 0.42
CA THR A 95 8.33 9.17 1.08
C THR A 95 8.99 8.17 0.13
N PHE A 96 8.20 7.42 -0.63
CA PHE A 96 8.71 6.51 -1.64
C PHE A 96 9.49 7.27 -2.72
N GLY A 97 8.94 8.36 -3.25
CA GLY A 97 9.67 9.26 -4.14
C GLY A 97 11.00 9.72 -3.55
N LEU A 98 11.05 10.14 -2.29
CA LEU A 98 12.28 10.61 -1.65
C LEU A 98 13.33 9.51 -1.49
N VAL A 99 12.91 8.28 -1.22
CA VAL A 99 13.83 7.14 -1.01
C VAL A 99 14.42 6.63 -2.32
N PHE A 100 13.64 6.64 -3.41
CA PHE A 100 14.03 6.08 -4.70
C PHE A 100 14.45 7.12 -5.74
N TRP A 101 14.42 8.40 -5.39
CA TRP A 101 14.81 9.46 -6.31
C TRP A 101 16.32 9.54 -6.49
N GLU A 102 16.76 9.43 -7.74
CA GLU A 102 18.13 9.68 -8.13
C GLU A 102 18.28 11.16 -8.53
N THR A 103 18.91 11.93 -7.65
CA THR A 103 19.01 13.40 -7.80
C THR A 103 19.63 13.86 -9.13
N SER A 104 20.43 13.00 -9.77
CA SER A 104 21.00 13.20 -11.11
C SER A 104 19.97 13.38 -12.22
N PHE A 105 18.77 12.80 -12.10
CA PHE A 105 17.70 12.93 -13.11
C PHE A 105 16.74 14.10 -12.83
N GLY A 106 16.99 14.89 -11.78
CA GLY A 106 16.27 16.11 -11.48
C GLY A 106 14.85 15.92 -10.91
N ILE A 107 14.15 17.03 -10.69
CA ILE A 107 12.87 17.07 -9.95
C ILE A 107 11.72 16.37 -10.71
N SER A 108 11.77 16.33 -12.04
CA SER A 108 10.76 15.65 -12.84
C SER A 108 10.69 14.15 -12.54
N GLU A 109 11.83 13.51 -12.30
CA GLU A 109 11.87 12.10 -11.93
C GLU A 109 11.27 11.89 -10.53
N PHE A 110 11.64 12.75 -9.56
CA PHE A 110 11.04 12.73 -8.22
C PHE A 110 9.51 12.77 -8.28
N ILE A 111 8.94 13.66 -9.10
CA ILE A 111 7.49 13.79 -9.26
C ILE A 111 6.89 12.49 -9.84
N LEU A 112 7.50 11.92 -10.87
CA LEU A 112 7.02 10.69 -11.52
C LEU A 112 7.07 9.48 -10.56
N ILE A 113 8.17 9.29 -9.85
CA ILE A 113 8.33 8.20 -8.89
C ILE A 113 7.36 8.38 -7.71
N SER A 114 7.19 9.62 -7.22
CA SER A 114 6.22 9.94 -6.18
C SER A 114 4.79 9.62 -6.60
N LEU A 115 4.39 10.03 -7.81
CA LEU A 115 3.06 9.74 -8.35
C LEU A 115 2.82 8.23 -8.50
N THR A 116 3.83 7.50 -8.98
CA THR A 116 3.80 6.05 -9.08
C THR A 116 3.59 5.41 -7.70
N GLY A 117 4.33 5.88 -6.69
CA GLY A 117 4.15 5.47 -5.30
C GLY A 117 2.75 5.77 -4.79
N ILE A 118 2.22 6.99 -4.99
CA ILE A 118 0.86 7.38 -4.57
C ILE A 118 -0.19 6.45 -5.17
N ILE A 119 -0.09 6.15 -6.47
CA ILE A 119 -1.02 5.24 -7.16
C ILE A 119 -0.92 3.83 -6.56
N ALA A 120 0.29 3.29 -6.40
CA ALA A 120 0.51 1.97 -5.82
C ALA A 120 -0.07 1.87 -4.39
N PHE A 121 0.18 2.85 -3.53
CA PHE A 121 -0.39 2.90 -2.18
C PHE A 121 -1.91 3.05 -2.20
N THR A 122 -2.47 3.82 -3.14
CA THR A 122 -3.92 3.98 -3.29
C THR A 122 -4.59 2.64 -3.63
N VAL A 123 -4.01 1.88 -4.56
CA VAL A 123 -4.50 0.54 -4.90
C VAL A 123 -4.39 -0.38 -3.68
N TYR A 124 -3.22 -0.41 -3.03
CA TYR A 124 -2.99 -1.21 -1.82
C TYR A 124 -4.06 -0.94 -0.75
N TRP A 125 -4.26 0.34 -0.39
CA TRP A 125 -5.19 0.73 0.67
C TRP A 125 -6.64 0.48 0.29
N SER A 126 -7.00 0.68 -0.97
CA SER A 126 -8.35 0.38 -1.47
C SER A 126 -8.68 -1.09 -1.28
N VAL A 127 -7.79 -2.00 -1.70
CA VAL A 127 -7.98 -3.46 -1.52
C VAL A 127 -8.00 -3.83 -0.05
N ASN A 128 -7.10 -3.26 0.76
CA ASN A 128 -7.04 -3.52 2.20
C ASN A 128 -8.37 -3.15 2.89
N LEU A 129 -8.88 -1.93 2.69
CA LEU A 129 -10.12 -1.46 3.31
C LEU A 129 -11.35 -2.22 2.81
N LEU A 130 -11.40 -2.55 1.50
CA LEU A 130 -12.48 -3.37 0.94
C LEU A 130 -12.48 -4.77 1.58
N THR A 131 -11.31 -5.37 1.78
CA THR A 131 -11.16 -6.66 2.44
C THR A 131 -11.62 -6.57 3.91
N LEU A 132 -11.20 -5.55 4.65
CA LEU A 132 -11.67 -5.30 6.02
C LEU A 132 -13.20 -5.18 6.08
N ARG A 133 -13.78 -4.41 5.16
CA ARG A 133 -15.25 -4.25 5.06
C ARG A 133 -15.96 -5.58 4.76
N GLN A 134 -15.38 -6.43 3.92
CA GLN A 134 -15.95 -7.75 3.61
C GLN A 134 -15.86 -8.71 4.79
N LEU A 135 -14.74 -8.70 5.52
CA LEU A 135 -14.59 -9.50 6.74
C LEU A 135 -15.63 -9.11 7.79
N ASP A 136 -15.81 -7.80 8.03
CA ASP A 136 -16.82 -7.30 8.97
C ASP A 136 -18.25 -7.73 8.59
N LYS A 137 -18.58 -7.80 7.30
CA LYS A 137 -19.89 -8.28 6.81
C LYS A 137 -20.11 -9.78 6.98
N ARG A 138 -19.04 -10.57 7.10
CA ARG A 138 -19.14 -12.04 7.26
C ARG A 138 -19.11 -12.47 8.73
N ILE A 139 -18.57 -11.64 9.61
CA ILE A 139 -18.42 -11.92 11.05
C ILE A 139 -19.64 -11.45 11.85
N ASN A 140 -20.36 -10.44 11.36
CA ASN A 140 -21.65 -9.97 11.89
C ASN A 140 -22.81 -10.58 11.10
#